data_AF-A0A7C3QP80-F1
#
_entry.id   AF-A0A7C3QP80-F1
#
_cell.length_a   1.000
_cell.length_b   1.000
_cell.length_c   1.000
_cell.angle_alpha   90.00
_cell.angle_beta   90.00
_cell.angle_gamma   90.00
#
_symmetry.space_group_name_H-M   'P 1'
#
loop_
_entity.id
_entity.type
_entity.pdbx_description
1 polymer ?
#
loop_
_entity_poly.entity_id
_entity_poly.type
_entity_poly.pdbx_seq_one_letter_code
_entity_poly.pdbx_strand_id
1 'polypeptide(L)' 'MKNIGPKSRGWLAEIGIYTIQDLRNSGAVVAYKMLKERYPKKVSLNLLWGLEAAIRDMDWRELTEMDKEELMKKLV' A
#
# COMPACT_ATOMS: atom_id res chain seq x y z
N MET A 1 -6.32 -7.37 7.13
CA MET A 1 -5.22 -7.30 6.16
C MET A 1 -3.90 -7.38 6.92
N LYS A 2 -3.03 -8.33 6.57
CA LYS A 2 -1.66 -8.46 7.12
C LYS A 2 -0.87 -7.18 6.79
N ASN A 3 0.09 -6.78 7.63
CA ASN A 3 0.97 -5.59 7.48
C ASN A 3 0.34 -4.18 7.49
N ILE A 4 -0.98 -4.04 7.58
CA ILE A 4 -1.64 -2.73 7.53
C ILE A 4 -2.19 -2.40 8.92
N GLY A 5 -1.64 -1.39 9.57
CA GLY A 5 -2.08 -0.94 10.89
C GLY A 5 -3.47 -0.26 10.91
N PRO A 6 -4.11 -0.10 12.07
CA PRO A 6 -5.47 0.46 12.19
C PRO A 6 -5.67 1.80 11.50
N LYS A 7 -4.68 2.71 11.61
CA LYS A 7 -4.72 4.03 10.98
C LYS A 7 -4.77 3.95 9.45
N SER A 8 -3.89 3.14 8.86
CA SER A 8 -3.85 2.93 7.41
C SER A 8 -5.10 2.23 6.90
N ARG A 9 -5.71 1.33 7.69
CA ARG A 9 -7.01 0.73 7.35
C ARG A 9 -8.13 1.78 7.30
N GLY A 10 -8.14 2.73 8.24
CA GLY A 10 -9.07 3.86 8.19
C GLY A 10 -8.92 4.68 6.91
N TRP A 11 -7.69 5.00 6.54
CA TRP A 11 -7.41 5.71 5.29
C TRP A 11 -7.83 4.93 4.04
N LEU A 12 -7.58 3.62 4.00
CA LEU A 12 -8.01 2.77 2.89
C LEU A 12 -9.53 2.75 2.75
N ALA A 13 -10.26 2.68 3.85
CA ALA A 13 -11.72 2.76 3.83
C ALA A 13 -12.22 4.10 3.24
N GLU A 14 -11.54 5.23 3.52
CA GLU A 14 -11.89 6.53 2.93
C GLU A 14 -11.72 6.60 1.40
N ILE A 15 -10.92 5.69 0.81
CA ILE A 15 -10.75 5.57 -0.64
C ILE A 15 -11.46 4.35 -1.22
N GLY A 16 -12.39 3.75 -0.46
CA GLY A 16 -13.22 2.63 -0.92
C GLY A 16 -12.54 1.26 -0.88
N ILE A 17 -11.41 1.12 -0.19
CA ILE A 17 -10.70 -0.16 -0.01
C ILE A 17 -11.00 -0.71 1.38
N TYR A 18 -11.93 -1.67 1.45
CA TYR A 18 -12.38 -2.27 2.71
C TYR A 18 -11.79 -3.66 2.94
N THR A 19 -11.54 -4.38 1.85
CA THR A 19 -11.09 -5.77 1.86
C THR A 19 -9.74 -5.91 1.16
N ILE A 20 -9.09 -7.06 1.39
CA ILE A 20 -7.87 -7.39 0.64
C ILE A 20 -8.17 -7.55 -0.86
N GLN A 21 -9.39 -7.98 -1.21
CA GLN A 21 -9.79 -8.11 -2.61
C GLN A 21 -9.92 -6.74 -3.28
N ASP A 22 -10.46 -5.73 -2.59
CA ASP A 22 -10.51 -4.36 -3.09
C ASP A 22 -9.10 -3.83 -3.34
N LEU A 23 -8.18 -4.09 -2.40
CA LEU A 23 -6.78 -3.70 -2.53
C LEU A 23 -6.09 -4.42 -3.70
N ARG A 24 -6.37 -5.72 -3.92
CA ARG A 24 -5.86 -6.47 -5.07
C ARG A 24 -6.39 -5.91 -6.39
N ASN A 25 -7.67 -5.57 -6.45
CA ASN A 25 -8.31 -5.02 -7.65
C ASN A 25 -7.76 -3.62 -7.98
N SER A 26 -7.46 -2.80 -6.97
CA SER A 26 -6.87 -1.47 -7.15
C SER A 26 -5.36 -1.51 -7.42
N GLY A 27 -4.64 -2.40 -6.72
CA GLY A 27 -3.17 -2.46 -6.69
C GLY A 27 -2.54 -1.52 -5.66
N ALA A 28 -1.38 -1.90 -5.15
CA ALA A 28 -0.68 -1.15 -4.09
C ALA A 28 -0.28 0.27 -4.51
N VAL A 29 0.16 0.45 -5.75
CA VAL A 29 0.60 1.76 -6.28
C VAL A 29 -0.55 2.75 -6.39
N VAL A 30 -1.70 2.30 -6.90
CA VAL A 30 -2.89 3.17 -7.06
C VAL A 30 -3.41 3.59 -5.70
N ALA A 31 -3.61 2.62 -4.79
CA ALA A 31 -4.02 2.90 -3.42
C ALA A 31 -3.04 3.87 -2.72
N TYR A 32 -1.74 3.67 -2.88
CA TYR A 32 -0.72 4.58 -2.35
C TYR A 32 -0.84 6.00 -2.91
N LYS A 33 -0.97 6.17 -4.24
CA LYS A 33 -1.08 7.50 -4.88
C LYS A 33 -2.31 8.25 -4.37
N MET A 34 -3.48 7.60 -4.29
CA MET A 34 -4.71 8.19 -3.75
C MET A 34 -4.54 8.65 -2.28
N LEU A 35 -3.91 7.82 -1.45
CA LEU A 35 -3.66 8.18 -0.06
C LEU A 35 -2.60 9.27 0.09
N LYS A 36 -1.57 9.28 -0.76
CA LYS A 36 -0.51 10.29 -0.77
C LYS A 36 -1.04 11.66 -1.17
N GLU A 37 -1.98 11.71 -2.12
CA GLU A 37 -2.68 12.94 -2.52
C GLU A 37 -3.50 13.52 -1.36
N ARG A 38 -4.27 12.68 -0.65
CA ARG A 38 -5.08 13.10 0.51
C ARG A 38 -4.24 13.45 1.75
N TYR A 39 -3.13 12.74 1.98
CA TYR A 39 -2.30 12.91 3.16
C TYR A 39 -0.79 12.99 2.84
N PRO A 40 -0.34 14.05 2.15
CA PRO A 40 1.02 14.14 1.61
C PRO A 40 2.11 14.04 2.69
N LYS A 41 1.83 14.54 3.90
CA LYS A 41 2.77 14.52 5.03
C LYS A 41 2.68 13.25 5.90
N LYS A 42 1.62 12.45 5.78
CA LYS A 42 1.37 11.29 6.68
C LYS A 42 1.62 9.94 6.02
N VAL A 43 1.57 9.89 4.68
CA VAL A 43 1.79 8.66 3.91
C VAL A 43 3.25 8.56 3.48
N SER A 44 3.92 7.49 3.90
CA SER A 44 5.33 7.18 3.60
C SER A 44 5.46 5.93 2.73
N LEU A 45 6.66 5.69 2.18
CA LEU A 45 6.95 4.49 1.37
C LEU A 45 6.72 3.17 2.13
N ASN A 46 6.83 3.16 3.46
CA ASN A 46 6.48 1.99 4.27
C ASN A 46 5.04 1.54 4.05
N LEU A 47 4.13 2.50 3.76
CA LEU A 47 2.76 2.14 3.41
C LEU A 47 2.71 1.42 2.07
N LEU A 48 3.42 1.90 1.06
CA LEU A 48 3.49 1.23 -0.26
C LEU A 48 3.98 -0.21 -0.14
N TRP A 49 5.04 -0.45 0.64
CA TRP A 49 5.56 -1.79 0.91
C TRP A 49 4.55 -2.65 1.68
N GLY A 50 3.91 -2.09 2.71
CA GLY A 50 2.87 -2.78 3.47
C GLY A 50 1.67 -3.18 2.62
N LEU A 51 1.26 -2.34 1.67
CA LEU A 51 0.19 -2.63 0.72
C LEU A 51 0.57 -3.75 -0.24
N GLU A 52 1.76 -3.71 -0.84
CA GLU A 52 2.24 -4.76 -1.73
C GLU A 52 2.40 -6.10 -0.99
N ALA A 53 3.00 -6.09 0.19
CA ALA A 53 3.17 -7.29 1.01
C ALA A 53 1.82 -7.87 1.45
N ALA A 54 0.83 -7.02 1.74
CA ALA A 54 -0.54 -7.47 2.01
C ALA A 54 -1.16 -8.18 0.80
N ILE A 55 -0.96 -7.64 -0.41
CA ILE A 55 -1.36 -8.28 -1.67
C ILE A 55 -0.60 -9.61 -1.86
N ARG A 56 0.66 -9.72 -1.49
CA ARG A 56 1.43 -10.98 -1.63
C ARG A 56 1.24 -11.97 -0.47
N ASP A 57 0.46 -11.59 0.54
CA ASP A 57 0.26 -12.36 1.79
C ASP A 57 1.57 -12.70 2.56
N MET A 58 2.59 -11.86 2.45
CA MET A 58 3.91 -12.04 3.07
C MET A 58 4.23 -10.89 4.03
N ASP A 59 5.23 -11.01 4.90
CA ASP A 59 5.72 -9.85 5.68
C ASP A 59 6.39 -8.85 4.73
N TRP A 60 6.24 -7.55 4.98
CA TRP A 60 6.87 -6.53 4.14
C TRP A 60 8.40 -6.58 4.17
N ARG A 61 8.98 -7.16 5.23
CA ARG A 61 10.43 -7.41 5.33
C ARG A 61 10.94 -8.45 4.33
N GLU A 62 10.04 -9.25 3.76
CA GLU A 62 10.37 -10.24 2.72
C GLU A 62 10.39 -9.62 1.31
N LEU A 63 9.96 -8.36 1.15
CA LEU A 63 10.12 -7.65 -0.13
C LEU A 63 11.60 -7.40 -0.39
N THR A 64 12.07 -7.91 -1.53
CA THR A 64 13.44 -7.71 -1.99
C THR A 64 13.66 -6.24 -2.34
N GLU A 65 14.93 -5.83 -2.47
CA GLU A 65 15.23 -4.47 -2.94
C GLU A 65 14.72 -4.24 -4.37
N MET A 66 14.79 -5.28 -5.21
CA MET A 66 14.25 -5.24 -6.56
C MET A 66 12.73 -5.00 -6.57
N ASP A 67 11.98 -5.66 -5.69
CA ASP A 67 10.54 -5.41 -5.56
C ASP A 67 10.25 -3.94 -5.20
N LYS A 68 11.01 -3.38 -4.26
CA LYS A 68 10.84 -1.98 -3.82
C LYS A 68 11.19 -1.00 -4.93
N GLU A 69 12.27 -1.26 -5.66
CA GLU A 69 12.67 -0.46 -6.83
C GLU A 69 11.59 -0.48 -7.92
N GLU A 70 11.02 -1.64 -8.23
CA GLU A 70 9.93 -1.75 -9.20
C GLU A 70 8.69 -0.95 -8.78
N LEU A 71 8.33 -1.01 -7.50
CA LEU A 71 7.22 -0.21 -6.96
C LEU A 71 7.51 1.28 -7.08
N MET A 72 8.74 1.72 -6.78
CA MET A 72 9.14 3.12 -6.90
C MET A 72 9.15 3.61 -8.36
N LYS A 73 9.59 2.76 -9.31
CA LYS A 73 9.53 3.07 -10.75
C LYS A 73 8.09 3.21 -11.27
N LYS A 74 7.09 2.67 -10.58
CA LYS A 74 5.66 2.86 -10.90
C LYS A 74 5.08 4.14 -10.30
N LEU A 75 5.83 4.85 -9.45
CA LEU A 75 5.37 6.10 -8.84
C LEU A 75 5.56 7.33 -9.72
N VAL A 76 6.53 7.29 -10.65
CA VAL A 76 6.78 8.34 -11.64
C VAL A 76 5.65 8.46 -12.67
#